data_AF-A0A314UYU5-F1
#
_entry.id   AF-A0A314UYU5-F1
#
_cell.length_a   1.000
_cell.length_b   1.000
_cell.length_c   1.000
_cell.angle_alpha   90.00
_cell.angle_beta   90.00
_cell.angle_gamma   90.00
#
_symmetry.space_group_name_H-M   'P 1'
#
loop_
_entity.id
_entity.type
_entity.pdbx_description
1 polymer ?
#
loop_
_entity_poly.entity_id
_entity_poly.type
_entity_poly.pdbx_seq_one_letter_code
_entity_poly.pdbx_strand_id
1 'polypeptide(L)'
;MLIMIILNYLSKLGMIVVLTNLGELIDGLGRIHSKGLYHGGLGSESNYVFIGECLKVINIKGDLDEFNTDEDRENKKKEDITDLLGMLDNWFESILAGGKRSWLECQHFFDFVNRAKTLNLDYDVFAKKVACHPFLLEADGRMSLFVEYDRRRNAPTTRQQVAVALTSSSDFANFKSWNSTSTVNNMDSYMRGVYNHRNYSGDVEDLLRYLRNLHHHYHEHGLAAGSMEIVDRGVTTYIRGFLEVLYKNLEI
;
A
#
# COMPACT_ATOMS: atom_id res chain seq x y z
N MET A 1 12.15 -0.37 9.62
CA MET A 1 12.66 0.95 9.19
C MET A 1 13.58 0.79 8.00
N LEU A 2 13.24 1.51 6.92
CA LEU A 2 13.77 1.48 5.56
C LEU A 2 13.22 0.33 4.69
N ILE A 3 11.98 0.52 4.21
CA ILE A 3 11.73 0.34 2.76
C ILE A 3 12.62 1.39 2.06
N MET A 4 13.91 1.08 1.97
CA MET A 4 14.84 1.77 1.08
C MET A 4 14.64 1.11 -0.27
N ILE A 5 13.85 1.74 -1.12
CA ILE A 5 13.84 1.36 -2.52
C ILE A 5 15.19 1.81 -3.07
N ILE A 6 16.12 0.86 -3.18
CA ILE A 6 17.40 1.04 -3.86
C ILE A 6 17.07 1.13 -5.35
N LEU A 7 16.89 2.34 -5.85
CA LEU A 7 17.07 2.63 -7.27
C LEU A 7 18.56 2.94 -7.48
N ASN A 8 19.31 1.90 -7.81
CA ASN A 8 20.64 2.08 -8.40
C ASN A 8 20.44 2.21 -9.91
N TYR A 9 20.53 3.43 -10.45
CA TYR A 9 21.24 3.74 -11.70
C TYR A 9 21.23 5.27 -11.93
N LEU A 10 22.33 5.92 -11.55
CA LEU A 10 22.62 7.30 -11.95
C LEU A 10 23.20 7.33 -13.37
N SER A 11 22.71 8.24 -14.20
CA SER A 11 23.56 9.28 -14.81
C SER A 11 22.63 10.36 -15.39
N LYS A 12 22.60 11.60 -14.87
CA LYS A 12 23.68 12.57 -15.11
C LYS A 12 23.77 13.76 -14.14
N LEU A 13 22.90 13.95 -13.13
CA LEU A 13 22.88 15.23 -12.36
C LEU A 13 22.59 15.14 -10.85
N GLY A 14 23.02 14.08 -10.16
CA GLY A 14 23.14 14.16 -8.68
C GLY A 14 21.85 14.15 -7.87
N MET A 15 20.78 13.49 -8.34
CA MET A 15 19.65 13.13 -7.48
C MET A 15 19.88 11.75 -6.87
N ILE A 16 20.30 11.71 -5.61
CA ILE A 16 19.97 10.59 -4.73
C ILE A 16 18.54 10.88 -4.25
N VAL A 17 17.53 10.39 -4.97
CA VAL A 17 16.18 10.36 -4.42
C VAL A 17 16.13 9.18 -3.47
N VAL A 18 16.47 9.43 -2.21
CA VAL A 18 15.94 8.62 -1.12
C VAL A 18 14.43 8.78 -1.23
N LEU A 19 13.71 7.70 -1.54
CA LEU A 19 12.28 7.65 -1.26
C LEU A 19 12.14 7.79 0.25
N THR A 20 12.04 9.05 0.72
CA THR A 20 11.49 9.32 2.04
C THR A 20 10.22 8.52 2.16
N ASN A 21 10.06 7.84 3.29
CA ASN A 21 8.92 6.98 3.54
C ASN A 21 7.65 7.77 3.21
N LEU A 22 6.96 7.42 2.12
CA LEU A 22 5.78 8.14 1.66
C LEU A 22 4.71 8.22 2.77
N GLY A 23 4.68 7.22 3.66
CA GLY A 23 3.91 7.25 4.89
C GLY A 23 4.26 8.44 5.79
N GLU A 24 5.54 8.79 5.96
CA GLU A 24 5.96 9.94 6.76
C GLU A 24 5.51 11.28 6.16
N LEU A 25 5.50 11.41 4.83
CA LEU A 25 4.96 12.59 4.15
C LEU A 25 3.45 12.72 4.42
N ILE A 26 2.71 11.63 4.25
CA ILE A 26 1.25 11.60 4.50
C ILE A 26 0.95 11.89 5.98
N ASP A 27 1.69 11.30 6.91
CA ASP A 27 1.59 11.60 8.35
C ASP A 27 1.98 13.05 8.67
N GLY A 28 2.94 13.61 7.93
CA GLY A 28 3.31 15.02 7.98
C GLY A 28 2.14 15.94 7.60
N LEU A 29 1.41 15.59 6.53
CA LEU A 29 0.20 16.31 6.12
C LEU A 29 -0.89 16.23 7.18
N GLY A 30 -1.13 15.04 7.75
CA GLY A 30 -2.07 14.88 8.87
C GLY A 30 -1.75 15.81 10.04
N ARG A 31 -0.45 15.99 10.35
CA ARG A 31 0.01 16.94 11.37
C ARG A 31 -0.21 18.41 11.00
N ILE A 32 -0.02 18.79 9.73
CA ILE A 32 -0.34 20.14 9.24
C ILE A 32 -1.84 20.40 9.41
N HIS A 33 -2.69 19.48 8.95
CA HIS A 33 -4.15 19.61 9.03
C HIS A 33 -4.67 19.64 10.47
N SER A 34 -4.05 18.89 11.38
CA SER A 34 -4.42 18.89 12.81
C SER A 34 -4.18 20.24 13.50
N LYS A 35 -3.36 21.11 12.90
CA LYS A 35 -3.10 22.47 13.37
C LYS A 35 -4.02 23.51 12.73
N GLY A 36 -5.04 23.10 11.99
CA GLY A 36 -5.92 24.02 11.26
C GLY A 36 -5.29 24.58 9.99
N LEU A 37 -4.20 24.01 9.48
CA LEU A 37 -3.51 24.53 8.29
C LEU A 37 -3.75 23.64 7.08
N TYR A 38 -3.56 24.20 5.88
CA TYR A 38 -3.48 23.44 4.64
C TYR A 38 -2.33 23.94 3.77
N HIS A 39 -1.78 23.05 2.94
CA HIS A 39 -0.65 23.35 2.10
C HIS A 39 -1.05 23.99 0.77
N GLY A 40 -2.03 23.45 0.05
CA GLY A 40 -2.59 24.00 -1.18
C GLY A 40 -1.61 24.17 -2.35
N GLY A 41 -0.59 23.32 -2.46
CA GLY A 41 0.46 23.41 -3.49
C GLY A 41 1.38 22.21 -3.62
N LEU A 42 1.02 21.05 -3.05
CA LEU A 42 1.92 19.89 -2.97
C LEU A 42 2.23 19.24 -4.33
N GLY A 43 1.53 19.64 -5.39
CA GLY A 43 1.82 19.21 -6.76
C GLY A 43 3.11 19.79 -7.35
N SER A 44 3.74 20.77 -6.68
CA SER A 44 4.95 21.45 -7.18
C SER A 44 6.20 21.13 -6.35
N GLU A 45 7.29 20.78 -7.04
CA GLU A 45 8.60 20.49 -6.43
C GLU A 45 9.17 21.65 -5.60
N SER A 46 8.79 22.89 -5.91
CA SER A 46 9.24 24.09 -5.18
C SER A 46 8.77 24.15 -3.72
N ASN A 47 7.85 23.27 -3.34
CA ASN A 47 7.32 23.15 -1.98
C ASN A 47 7.99 22.06 -1.15
N TYR A 48 9.10 21.52 -1.67
CA TYR A 48 9.88 20.50 -1.00
C TYR A 48 11.34 20.93 -0.87
N VAL A 49 11.95 20.59 0.26
CA VAL A 49 13.38 20.81 0.50
C VAL A 49 13.99 19.61 1.21
N PHE A 50 15.20 19.25 0.83
CA PHE A 50 15.99 18.28 1.59
C PHE A 50 16.76 18.99 2.72
N ILE A 51 16.54 18.55 3.96
CA ILE A 51 17.36 18.94 5.11
C ILE A 51 18.04 17.69 5.63
N GLY A 52 19.35 17.55 5.37
CA GLY A 52 20.04 16.28 5.55
C GLY A 52 19.49 15.23 4.58
N GLU A 53 19.15 14.06 5.09
CA GLU A 53 18.58 12.94 4.31
C GLU A 53 17.04 12.93 4.31
N CYS A 54 16.40 13.99 4.84
CA CYS A 54 14.95 14.06 4.97
C CYS A 54 14.36 15.08 3.98
N LEU A 55 13.44 14.62 3.13
CA LEU A 55 12.52 15.46 2.38
C LEU A 55 11.52 16.11 3.35
N LYS A 56 11.38 17.43 3.26
CA LYS A 56 10.46 18.21 4.08
C LYS A 56 9.57 19.07 3.21
N VAL A 57 8.33 19.22 3.66
CA VAL A 57 7.32 20.09 3.07
C VAL A 57 7.49 21.52 3.62
N ILE A 58 7.47 22.52 2.74
CA ILE A 58 7.62 23.95 3.03
C ILE A 58 6.56 24.77 2.30
N ASN A 59 6.45 26.08 2.60
CA ASN A 59 5.50 27.00 1.97
C ASN A 59 4.01 26.65 2.22
N ILE A 60 3.64 26.46 3.49
CA ILE A 60 2.24 26.32 3.89
C ILE A 60 1.45 27.55 3.40
N LYS A 61 0.36 27.31 2.66
CA LYS A 61 -0.39 28.37 1.98
C LYS A 61 -1.26 29.19 2.92
N GLY A 62 -1.95 28.55 3.87
CA GLY A 62 -2.89 29.29 4.71
C GLY A 62 -3.60 28.43 5.75
N ASP A 63 -4.60 29.06 6.34
CA ASP A 63 -5.42 28.52 7.41
C ASP A 63 -6.72 27.92 6.86
N LEU A 64 -7.19 26.83 7.46
CA LEU A 64 -8.47 26.19 7.13
C LEU A 64 -9.66 27.02 7.63
N ASP A 65 -9.48 27.88 8.62
CA ASP A 65 -10.51 28.77 9.13
C ASP A 65 -10.93 29.84 8.10
N GLU A 66 -10.14 30.05 7.03
CA GLU A 66 -10.52 30.89 5.89
C GLU A 66 -11.72 30.34 5.11
N PHE A 67 -12.03 29.04 5.27
CA PHE A 67 -13.16 28.40 4.61
C PHE A 67 -14.39 28.39 5.52
N ASN A 68 -15.55 28.73 4.93
CA ASN A 68 -16.81 28.91 5.65
C ASN A 68 -17.49 27.59 6.02
N THR A 69 -17.18 26.49 5.34
CA THR A 69 -17.83 25.19 5.53
C THR A 69 -16.80 24.12 5.88
N ASP A 70 -17.20 23.14 6.70
CA ASP A 70 -16.36 21.99 7.01
C ASP A 70 -16.08 21.14 5.77
N GLU A 71 -17.03 21.10 4.82
CA GLU A 71 -16.86 20.42 3.53
C GLU A 71 -15.71 21.04 2.73
N ASP A 72 -15.63 22.38 2.63
CA ASP A 72 -14.53 23.06 1.94
C ASP A 72 -13.18 22.77 2.62
N ARG A 73 -13.14 22.77 3.95
CA ARG A 73 -11.93 22.44 4.72
C ARG A 73 -11.48 21.02 4.47
N GLU A 74 -12.40 20.07 4.52
CA GLU A 74 -12.10 18.67 4.20
C GLU A 74 -11.59 18.50 2.77
N ASN A 75 -12.22 19.17 1.82
CA ASN A 75 -11.81 19.12 0.41
C ASN A 75 -10.39 19.64 0.23
N LYS A 76 -9.98 20.71 0.94
CA LYS A 76 -8.59 21.19 0.92
C LYS A 76 -7.60 20.16 1.47
N LYS A 77 -7.94 19.50 2.57
CA LYS A 77 -7.08 18.44 3.14
C LYS A 77 -6.96 17.23 2.21
N LYS A 78 -8.04 16.86 1.51
CA LYS A 78 -8.04 15.77 0.49
C LYS A 78 -7.26 16.17 -0.76
N GLU A 79 -7.37 17.44 -1.18
CA GLU A 79 -6.57 18.02 -2.26
C GLU A 79 -5.08 17.92 -1.97
N ASP A 80 -4.63 18.27 -0.76
CA ASP A 80 -3.22 18.18 -0.37
C ASP A 80 -2.64 16.77 -0.55
N ILE A 81 -3.37 15.73 -0.12
CA ILE A 81 -2.96 14.33 -0.34
C ILE A 81 -2.94 14.00 -1.83
N THR A 82 -3.92 14.47 -2.61
CA THR A 82 -3.97 14.22 -4.06
C THR A 82 -2.82 14.90 -4.79
N ASP A 83 -2.50 16.13 -4.41
CA ASP A 83 -1.45 16.95 -4.97
C ASP A 83 -0.07 16.34 -4.71
N LEU A 84 0.17 15.85 -3.49
CA LEU A 84 1.37 15.08 -3.15
C LEU A 84 1.52 13.87 -4.08
N LEU A 85 0.44 13.13 -4.32
CA LEU A 85 0.47 11.99 -5.25
C LEU A 85 0.74 12.44 -6.69
N GLY A 86 0.13 13.53 -7.14
CA GLY A 86 0.40 14.09 -8.47
C GLY A 86 1.88 14.43 -8.68
N MET A 87 2.53 15.00 -7.66
CA MET A 87 3.98 15.24 -7.69
C MET A 87 4.76 13.92 -7.78
N LEU A 88 4.42 12.93 -6.97
CA LEU A 88 5.09 11.63 -6.97
C LEU A 88 4.92 10.87 -8.29
N ASP A 89 3.76 11.00 -8.95
CA ASP A 89 3.51 10.43 -10.27
C ASP A 89 4.53 10.95 -11.29
N ASN A 90 4.72 12.27 -11.31
CA ASN A 90 5.69 12.92 -12.20
C ASN A 90 7.13 12.44 -11.91
N TRP A 91 7.47 12.24 -10.63
CA TRP A 91 8.77 11.66 -10.25
C TRP A 91 8.91 10.21 -10.69
N PHE A 92 7.89 9.37 -10.52
CA PHE A 92 7.94 7.99 -10.98
C PHE A 92 8.08 7.88 -12.49
N GLU A 93 7.35 8.69 -13.26
CA GLU A 93 7.52 8.77 -14.72
C GLU A 93 8.93 9.22 -15.13
N SER A 94 9.57 10.07 -14.31
CA SER A 94 10.90 10.60 -14.60
C SER A 94 12.04 9.63 -14.21
N ILE A 95 11.83 8.75 -13.25
CA ILE A 95 12.87 7.90 -12.66
C ILE A 95 12.74 6.43 -13.08
N LEU A 96 11.52 5.91 -13.26
CA LEU A 96 11.27 4.52 -13.61
C LEU A 96 11.01 4.38 -15.11
N ALA A 97 11.75 3.48 -15.78
CA ALA A 97 11.44 3.10 -17.16
C ALA A 97 10.05 2.43 -17.21
N GLY A 98 9.07 3.13 -17.79
CA GLY A 98 7.67 2.72 -17.79
C GLY A 98 6.83 3.28 -16.64
N GLY A 99 7.38 4.23 -15.86
CA GLY A 99 6.67 5.00 -14.86
C GLY A 99 6.05 4.15 -13.75
N LYS A 100 5.00 4.67 -13.10
CA LYS A 100 4.28 3.91 -12.07
C LYS A 100 3.67 2.60 -12.58
N ARG A 101 3.39 2.51 -13.89
CA ARG A 101 2.78 1.33 -14.53
C ARG A 101 3.71 0.12 -14.55
N SER A 102 5.02 0.34 -14.46
CA SER A 102 6.00 -0.74 -14.30
C SER A 102 5.92 -1.39 -12.90
N TRP A 103 5.30 -0.71 -11.94
CA TRP A 103 5.19 -1.14 -10.55
C TRP A 103 3.73 -1.27 -10.11
N LEU A 104 3.19 -2.48 -10.25
CA LEU A 104 1.77 -2.78 -10.04
C LEU A 104 1.23 -2.34 -8.66
N GLU A 105 2.00 -2.54 -7.60
CA GLU A 105 1.64 -2.15 -6.24
C GLU A 105 1.52 -0.63 -6.08
N CYS A 106 2.42 0.12 -6.72
CA CYS A 106 2.35 1.58 -6.80
C CYS A 106 1.12 2.01 -7.60
N GLN A 107 0.89 1.41 -8.77
CA GLN A 107 -0.30 1.69 -9.56
C GLN A 107 -1.59 1.47 -8.76
N HIS A 108 -1.72 0.34 -8.06
CA HIS A 108 -2.88 0.06 -7.22
C HIS A 108 -3.07 1.09 -6.11
N PHE A 109 -1.99 1.58 -5.51
CA PHE A 109 -2.07 2.65 -4.51
C PHE A 109 -2.65 3.95 -5.10
N PHE A 110 -2.16 4.38 -6.26
CA PHE A 110 -2.69 5.57 -6.93
C PHE A 110 -4.17 5.40 -7.32
N ASP A 111 -4.52 4.25 -7.89
CA ASP A 111 -5.91 3.93 -8.26
C ASP A 111 -6.82 3.91 -7.02
N PHE A 112 -6.31 3.39 -5.90
CA PHE A 112 -7.01 3.38 -4.61
C PHE A 112 -7.31 4.80 -4.12
N VAL A 113 -6.31 5.68 -4.06
CA VAL A 113 -6.52 7.05 -3.54
C VAL A 113 -7.48 7.84 -4.42
N ASN A 114 -7.34 7.73 -5.74
CA ASN A 114 -8.26 8.36 -6.68
C ASN A 114 -9.69 7.88 -6.49
N ARG A 115 -9.90 6.57 -6.32
CA ARG A 115 -11.24 6.01 -6.04
C ARG A 115 -11.77 6.46 -4.69
N ALA A 116 -10.95 6.40 -3.63
CA ALA A 116 -11.34 6.79 -2.28
C ALA A 116 -11.82 8.25 -2.21
N LYS A 117 -11.17 9.14 -2.97
CA LYS A 117 -11.58 10.55 -3.11
C LYS A 117 -12.99 10.70 -3.70
N THR A 118 -13.35 9.88 -4.69
CA THR A 118 -14.69 9.94 -5.34
C THR A 118 -15.84 9.44 -4.48
N LEU A 119 -15.54 8.70 -3.41
CA LEU A 119 -16.55 8.09 -2.52
C LEU A 119 -17.07 9.05 -1.43
N ASN A 120 -16.63 10.30 -1.45
CA ASN A 120 -16.99 11.33 -0.47
C ASN A 120 -16.83 10.87 0.99
N LEU A 121 -15.75 10.12 1.26
CA LEU A 121 -15.39 9.71 2.61
C LEU A 121 -15.04 10.94 3.45
N ASP A 122 -15.42 10.92 4.72
CA ASP A 122 -14.90 11.85 5.73
C ASP A 122 -13.36 11.90 5.68
N TYR A 123 -12.78 13.08 5.92
CA TYR A 123 -11.33 13.26 5.80
C TYR A 123 -10.52 12.31 6.69
N ASP A 124 -10.92 12.08 7.94
CA ASP A 124 -10.16 11.22 8.85
C ASP A 124 -10.23 9.76 8.39
N VAL A 125 -11.40 9.33 7.89
CA VAL A 125 -11.57 8.00 7.29
C VAL A 125 -10.71 7.86 6.02
N PHE A 126 -10.73 8.86 5.15
CA PHE A 126 -9.92 8.90 3.93
C PHE A 126 -8.43 8.83 4.26
N ALA A 127 -7.93 9.74 5.11
CA ALA A 127 -6.52 9.84 5.47
C ALA A 127 -6.02 8.54 6.13
N LYS A 128 -6.81 7.97 7.05
CA LYS A 128 -6.50 6.68 7.68
C LYS A 128 -6.40 5.56 6.64
N LYS A 129 -7.35 5.48 5.71
CA LYS A 129 -7.34 4.45 4.66
C LYS A 129 -6.18 4.61 3.68
N VAL A 130 -5.78 5.84 3.36
CA VAL A 130 -4.59 6.11 2.55
C VAL A 130 -3.32 5.68 3.30
N ALA A 131 -3.15 6.11 4.56
CA ALA A 131 -1.97 5.80 5.36
C ALA A 131 -1.80 4.30 5.66
N CYS A 132 -2.91 3.57 5.82
CA CYS A 132 -2.90 2.12 6.03
C CYS A 132 -2.83 1.29 4.73
N HIS A 133 -2.71 1.92 3.55
CA HIS A 133 -2.64 1.18 2.31
C HIS A 133 -1.39 0.27 2.26
N PRO A 134 -1.50 -0.99 1.79
CA PRO A 134 -0.39 -1.96 1.82
C PRO A 134 0.92 -1.46 1.21
N PHE A 135 0.85 -0.60 0.20
CA PHE A 135 2.01 0.02 -0.45
C PHE A 135 2.90 0.84 0.50
N LEU A 136 2.32 1.40 1.58
CA LEU A 136 3.02 2.23 2.55
C LEU A 136 3.51 1.45 3.78
N LEU A 137 3.08 0.19 3.91
CA LEU A 137 3.37 -0.62 5.10
C LEU A 137 4.69 -1.38 4.95
N GLU A 138 5.41 -1.53 6.06
CA GLU A 138 6.54 -2.45 6.14
C GLU A 138 6.08 -3.91 6.04
N ALA A 139 7.01 -4.82 5.75
CA ALA A 139 6.73 -6.24 5.47
C ALA A 139 5.86 -6.91 6.53
N ASP A 140 6.14 -6.69 7.82
CA ASP A 140 5.33 -7.25 8.91
C ASP A 140 3.90 -6.68 8.94
N GLY A 141 3.75 -5.38 8.70
CA GLY A 141 2.44 -4.73 8.57
C GLY A 141 1.64 -5.25 7.38
N ARG A 142 2.30 -5.42 6.23
CA ARG A 142 1.70 -6.03 5.02
C ARG A 142 1.23 -7.45 5.30
N MET A 143 2.11 -8.29 5.86
CA MET A 143 1.79 -9.68 6.14
C MET A 143 0.72 -9.83 7.24
N SER A 144 0.70 -8.93 8.22
CA SER A 144 -0.33 -8.84 9.25
C SER A 144 -1.73 -8.54 8.69
N LEU A 145 -1.85 -7.82 7.56
CA LEU A 145 -3.14 -7.60 6.92
C LEU A 145 -3.79 -8.90 6.44
N PHE A 146 -3.01 -9.91 6.00
CA PHE A 146 -3.57 -11.22 5.67
C PHE A 146 -4.19 -11.90 6.89
N VAL A 147 -3.57 -11.75 8.07
CA VAL A 147 -4.11 -12.25 9.34
C VAL A 147 -5.44 -11.56 9.64
N GLU A 148 -5.49 -10.24 9.52
CA GLU A 148 -6.70 -9.45 9.79
C GLU A 148 -7.83 -9.82 8.84
N TYR A 149 -7.56 -9.96 7.54
CA TYR A 149 -8.59 -10.33 6.57
C TYR A 149 -9.04 -11.79 6.71
N ASP A 150 -8.16 -12.72 7.05
CA ASP A 150 -8.55 -14.09 7.40
C ASP A 150 -9.42 -14.11 8.67
N ARG A 151 -9.09 -13.30 9.68
CA ARG A 151 -9.93 -13.13 10.88
C ARG A 151 -11.32 -12.60 10.54
N ARG A 152 -11.41 -11.57 9.68
CA ARG A 152 -12.69 -11.03 9.19
C ARG A 152 -13.48 -12.07 8.37
N ARG A 153 -12.81 -12.90 7.57
CA ARG A 153 -13.46 -14.02 6.86
C ARG A 153 -14.10 -15.00 7.84
N ASN A 154 -13.47 -15.24 8.99
CA ASN A 154 -13.96 -16.17 9.98
C ASN A 154 -15.01 -15.58 10.94
N ALA A 155 -15.07 -14.25 11.09
CA ALA A 155 -16.00 -13.57 11.99
C ALA A 155 -17.45 -13.49 11.44
N PRO A 156 -18.49 -13.77 12.24
CA PRO A 156 -19.88 -13.79 11.76
C PRO A 156 -20.36 -12.50 11.09
N THR A 157 -19.90 -11.34 11.58
CA THR A 157 -20.35 -10.01 11.11
C THR A 157 -19.72 -9.59 9.78
N THR A 158 -18.55 -10.12 9.43
CA THR A 158 -17.78 -9.70 8.25
C THR A 158 -17.57 -10.82 7.24
N ARG A 159 -17.86 -12.08 7.59
CA ARG A 159 -17.66 -13.25 6.72
C ARG A 159 -18.27 -13.08 5.34
N GLN A 160 -19.53 -12.65 5.26
CA GLN A 160 -20.23 -12.53 3.98
C GLN A 160 -19.59 -11.46 3.09
N GLN A 161 -19.19 -10.33 3.67
CA GLN A 161 -18.52 -9.25 2.93
C GLN A 161 -17.20 -9.74 2.33
N VAL A 162 -16.39 -10.44 3.12
CA VAL A 162 -15.11 -10.98 2.65
C VAL A 162 -15.30 -12.08 1.60
N ALA A 163 -16.26 -12.98 1.80
CA ALA A 163 -16.57 -14.03 0.83
C ALA A 163 -17.02 -13.42 -0.51
N VAL A 164 -17.91 -12.43 -0.48
CA VAL A 164 -18.37 -11.72 -1.70
C VAL A 164 -17.21 -11.02 -2.39
N ALA A 165 -16.35 -10.29 -1.66
CA ALA A 165 -15.19 -9.63 -2.24
C ALA A 165 -14.28 -10.64 -2.97
N LEU A 166 -13.94 -11.76 -2.34
CA LEU A 166 -13.02 -12.77 -2.88
C LEU A 166 -13.61 -13.58 -4.05
N THR A 167 -14.94 -13.76 -4.10
CA THR A 167 -15.59 -14.65 -5.09
C THR A 167 -16.27 -13.91 -6.24
N SER A 168 -16.78 -12.70 -5.99
CA SER A 168 -17.63 -11.96 -6.94
C SER A 168 -16.87 -10.86 -7.69
N SER A 169 -15.69 -10.44 -7.21
CA SER A 169 -14.88 -9.43 -7.90
C SER A 169 -14.03 -10.09 -9.00
N SER A 170 -14.14 -9.56 -10.22
CA SER A 170 -13.28 -9.95 -11.34
C SER A 170 -11.80 -9.68 -11.06
N ASP A 171 -11.50 -8.78 -10.12
CA ASP A 171 -10.13 -8.44 -9.73
C ASP A 171 -9.37 -9.67 -9.19
N PHE A 172 -10.07 -10.69 -8.67
CA PHE A 172 -9.44 -11.90 -8.14
C PHE A 172 -9.28 -13.05 -9.14
N ALA A 173 -9.78 -12.91 -10.37
CA ALA A 173 -9.76 -13.99 -11.35
C ALA A 173 -8.35 -14.54 -11.63
N ASN A 174 -7.35 -13.66 -11.61
CA ASN A 174 -5.94 -14.01 -11.88
C ASN A 174 -5.26 -14.81 -10.75
N PHE A 175 -5.89 -14.92 -9.57
CA PHE A 175 -5.35 -15.67 -8.44
C PHE A 175 -5.97 -17.07 -8.28
N LYS A 176 -6.91 -17.44 -9.16
CA LYS A 176 -7.41 -18.81 -9.22
C LYS A 176 -6.29 -19.75 -9.66
N SER A 177 -6.27 -20.95 -9.10
CA SER A 177 -5.23 -21.95 -9.37
C SER A 177 -3.83 -21.46 -8.99
N TRP A 178 -3.71 -20.58 -7.99
CA TRP A 178 -2.43 -20.12 -7.44
C TRP A 178 -1.53 -21.26 -6.98
N ASN A 179 -2.14 -22.40 -6.63
CA ASN A 179 -1.48 -23.62 -6.18
C ASN A 179 -1.04 -24.54 -7.34
N SER A 180 -1.04 -24.05 -8.59
CA SER A 180 -0.56 -24.84 -9.73
C SER A 180 0.86 -25.35 -9.48
N THR A 181 1.17 -26.55 -10.00
CA THR A 181 2.50 -27.16 -9.85
C THR A 181 3.61 -26.22 -10.32
N SER A 182 3.38 -25.46 -11.40
CA SER A 182 4.34 -24.47 -11.90
C SER A 182 4.59 -23.36 -10.88
N THR A 183 3.53 -22.75 -10.36
CA THR A 183 3.62 -21.67 -9.36
C THR A 183 4.33 -22.15 -8.10
N VAL A 184 3.88 -23.27 -7.53
CA VAL A 184 4.43 -23.83 -6.28
C VAL A 184 5.90 -24.25 -6.43
N ASN A 185 6.28 -24.82 -7.57
CA ASN A 185 7.68 -25.19 -7.82
C ASN A 185 8.61 -23.98 -7.93
N ASN A 186 8.07 -22.83 -8.35
CA ASN A 186 8.83 -21.60 -8.46
C ASN A 186 8.90 -20.81 -7.14
N MET A 187 8.01 -21.07 -6.17
CA MET A 187 8.05 -20.41 -4.86
C MET A 187 9.35 -20.68 -4.11
N ASP A 188 9.78 -19.72 -3.30
CA ASP A 188 10.94 -19.88 -2.42
C ASP A 188 10.75 -21.04 -1.42
N SER A 189 11.87 -21.58 -0.93
CA SER A 189 11.90 -22.78 -0.08
C SER A 189 11.01 -22.66 1.15
N TYR A 190 10.99 -21.49 1.79
CA TYR A 190 10.13 -21.21 2.95
C TYR A 190 8.64 -21.27 2.59
N MET A 191 8.22 -20.53 1.56
CA MET A 191 6.83 -20.50 1.09
C MET A 191 6.35 -21.91 0.74
N ARG A 192 7.14 -22.62 -0.06
CA ARG A 192 6.86 -24.02 -0.42
C ARG A 192 6.85 -24.96 0.78
N GLY A 193 7.68 -24.72 1.80
CA GLY A 193 7.70 -25.49 3.04
C GLY A 193 6.43 -25.34 3.89
N VAL A 194 5.82 -24.16 3.86
CA VAL A 194 4.51 -23.90 4.50
C VAL A 194 3.34 -24.47 3.69
N TYR A 195 3.52 -24.61 2.37
CA TYR A 195 2.50 -25.17 1.51
C TYR A 195 2.33 -26.69 1.69
N ASN A 196 1.09 -27.11 1.92
CA ASN A 196 0.69 -28.52 1.94
C ASN A 196 -0.50 -28.70 0.98
N HIS A 197 -0.28 -29.38 -0.14
CA HIS A 197 -1.28 -29.59 -1.18
C HIS A 197 -2.60 -30.21 -0.71
N ARG A 198 -2.61 -30.92 0.43
CA ARG A 198 -3.83 -31.50 1.00
C ARG A 198 -4.75 -30.46 1.64
N ASN A 199 -4.23 -29.26 1.92
CA ASN A 199 -4.91 -28.23 2.69
C ASN A 199 -5.45 -27.08 1.82
N TYR A 200 -5.25 -27.10 0.50
CA TYR A 200 -5.59 -25.98 -0.38
C TYR A 200 -6.18 -26.46 -1.71
N SER A 201 -7.42 -26.07 -2.01
CA SER A 201 -8.12 -26.38 -3.26
C SER A 201 -7.58 -25.62 -4.47
N GLY A 202 -6.95 -24.46 -4.24
CA GLY A 202 -6.51 -23.53 -5.28
C GLY A 202 -7.44 -22.34 -5.49
N ASP A 203 -8.52 -22.26 -4.71
CA ASP A 203 -9.40 -21.11 -4.69
C ASP A 203 -8.78 -19.91 -3.95
N VAL A 204 -9.35 -18.73 -4.18
CA VAL A 204 -8.84 -17.46 -3.65
C VAL A 204 -8.98 -17.37 -2.13
N GLU A 205 -10.02 -17.97 -1.54
CA GLU A 205 -10.15 -18.04 -0.08
C GLU A 205 -9.00 -18.85 0.56
N ASP A 206 -8.61 -19.92 -0.11
CA ASP A 206 -7.51 -20.78 0.32
C ASP A 206 -6.16 -20.08 0.15
N LEU A 207 -6.02 -19.19 -0.85
CA LEU A 207 -4.87 -18.32 -0.98
C LEU A 207 -4.74 -17.38 0.23
N LEU A 208 -5.83 -16.70 0.63
CA LEU A 208 -5.82 -15.83 1.80
C LEU A 208 -5.41 -16.62 3.06
N ARG A 209 -5.93 -17.83 3.25
CA ARG A 209 -5.54 -18.71 4.36
C ARG A 209 -4.06 -19.09 4.29
N TYR A 210 -3.55 -19.42 3.11
CA TYR A 210 -2.14 -19.75 2.91
C TYR A 210 -1.23 -18.57 3.25
N LEU A 211 -1.54 -17.37 2.77
CA LEU A 211 -0.76 -16.16 3.04
C LEU A 211 -0.77 -15.79 4.53
N ARG A 212 -1.91 -15.97 5.21
CA ARG A 212 -1.97 -15.88 6.68
C ARG A 212 -1.07 -16.90 7.35
N ASN A 213 -1.04 -18.14 6.86
CA ASN A 213 -0.20 -19.19 7.43
C ASN A 213 1.29 -18.88 7.27
N LEU A 214 1.72 -18.25 6.16
CA LEU A 214 3.10 -17.78 6.01
C LEU A 214 3.53 -16.85 7.16
N HIS A 215 2.67 -15.90 7.53
CA HIS A 215 2.92 -15.01 8.66
C HIS A 215 2.93 -15.75 10.00
N HIS A 216 1.96 -16.64 10.21
CA HIS A 216 1.88 -17.42 11.45
C HIS A 216 3.10 -18.32 11.67
N HIS A 217 3.47 -19.11 10.66
CA HIS A 217 4.66 -19.96 10.72
C HIS A 217 5.95 -19.16 10.85
N TYR A 218 6.01 -17.93 10.34
CA TYR A 218 7.17 -17.07 10.51
C TYR A 218 7.38 -16.73 11.98
N HIS A 219 6.31 -16.31 12.66
CA HIS A 219 6.38 -15.97 14.08
C HIS A 219 6.54 -17.19 14.99
N GLU A 220 6.07 -18.38 14.58
CA GLU A 220 6.25 -19.62 15.35
C GLU A 220 7.60 -20.30 15.13
N HIS A 221 8.19 -20.21 13.94
CA HIS A 221 9.33 -21.04 13.52
C HIS A 221 10.44 -20.27 12.79
N GLY A 222 10.46 -18.93 12.86
CA GLY A 222 11.13 -17.97 11.97
C GLY A 222 12.61 -18.15 11.60
N LEU A 223 13.33 -19.11 12.17
CA LEU A 223 14.72 -19.42 11.85
C LEU A 223 14.92 -19.93 10.41
N ALA A 224 13.92 -20.54 9.78
CA ALA A 224 14.03 -21.07 8.41
C ALA A 224 13.65 -20.07 7.30
N ALA A 225 12.97 -18.98 7.66
CA ALA A 225 12.40 -18.01 6.71
C ALA A 225 13.35 -16.84 6.37
N GLY A 226 14.41 -16.65 7.17
CA GLY A 226 15.17 -15.41 7.17
C GLY A 226 14.38 -14.28 7.82
N SER A 227 14.26 -13.14 7.14
CA SER A 227 13.53 -11.98 7.64
C SER A 227 12.12 -11.89 7.04
N MET A 228 11.21 -11.15 7.70
CA MET A 228 9.85 -10.97 7.18
C MET A 228 9.85 -10.29 5.80
N GLU A 229 10.85 -9.45 5.51
CA GLU A 229 11.05 -8.82 4.21
C GLU A 229 11.33 -9.84 3.10
N ILE A 230 11.99 -10.97 3.40
CA ILE A 230 12.20 -12.05 2.44
C ILE A 230 10.86 -12.75 2.15
N VAL A 231 10.05 -12.97 3.18
CA VAL A 231 8.72 -13.59 3.04
C VAL A 231 7.78 -12.71 2.21
N ASP A 232 7.66 -11.42 2.55
CA ASP A 232 6.85 -10.45 1.80
C ASP A 232 7.35 -10.28 0.36
N ARG A 233 8.68 -10.30 0.13
CA ARG A 233 9.25 -10.31 -1.22
C ARG A 233 8.82 -11.54 -2.02
N GLY A 234 8.82 -12.72 -1.41
CA GLY A 234 8.29 -13.92 -2.04
C GLY A 234 6.82 -13.76 -2.41
N VAL A 235 6.00 -13.25 -1.49
CA VAL A 235 4.56 -12.99 -1.74
C VAL A 235 4.36 -12.01 -2.89
N THR A 236 5.05 -10.87 -2.89
CA THR A 236 4.96 -9.86 -3.97
C THR A 236 5.52 -10.36 -5.30
N THR A 237 6.43 -11.33 -5.29
CA THR A 237 6.96 -11.95 -6.53
C THR A 237 5.97 -12.93 -7.14
N TYR A 238 5.43 -13.86 -6.34
CA TYR A 238 4.64 -14.98 -6.86
C TYR A 238 3.13 -14.73 -6.84
N ILE A 239 2.66 -13.87 -5.96
CA ILE A 239 1.25 -13.54 -5.72
C ILE A 239 1.09 -12.00 -5.81
N ARG A 240 1.67 -11.43 -6.86
CA ARG A 240 1.81 -9.98 -7.05
C ARG A 240 0.47 -9.26 -7.03
N GLY A 241 0.39 -8.15 -6.27
CA GLY A 241 -0.77 -7.26 -6.24
C GLY A 241 -1.99 -7.79 -5.47
N PHE A 242 -1.96 -9.02 -4.94
CA PHE A 242 -3.12 -9.62 -4.27
C PHE A 242 -3.55 -8.83 -3.03
N LEU A 243 -2.60 -8.36 -2.23
CA LEU A 243 -2.90 -7.62 -1.00
C LEU A 243 -3.54 -6.26 -1.30
N GLU A 244 -3.07 -5.57 -2.33
CA GLU A 244 -3.61 -4.28 -2.77
C GLU A 244 -5.02 -4.45 -3.33
N VAL A 245 -5.27 -5.51 -4.12
CA VAL A 245 -6.62 -5.86 -4.60
C VAL A 245 -7.56 -6.17 -3.42
N LEU A 246 -7.07 -6.93 -2.43
CA LEU A 246 -7.82 -7.24 -1.22
C LEU A 246 -8.19 -6.00 -0.43
N TYR A 247 -7.22 -5.11 -0.21
CA TYR A 247 -7.43 -3.84 0.48
C TYR A 247 -8.46 -2.97 -0.26
N LYS A 248 -8.30 -2.79 -1.58
CA LYS A 248 -9.24 -2.04 -2.42
C LYS A 248 -10.68 -2.56 -2.33
N ASN A 249 -10.88 -3.88 -2.28
CA ASN A 249 -12.24 -4.46 -2.29
C ASN A 249 -12.88 -4.53 -0.89
N LEU A 250 -12.10 -4.43 0.19
CA LEU A 250 -12.60 -4.53 1.56
C LEU A 250 -12.65 -3.20 2.31
N GLU A 251 -11.86 -2.21 1.87
CA GLU A 251 -11.74 -0.95 2.58
C GLU A 251 -12.49 0.20 1.89
N ILE A 252 -12.89 0.11 0.62
CA ILE A 252 -13.59 1.20 -0.08
C ILE A 252 -14.71 0.71 -1.01
#